data_AF-A0A0A2BEV8-F1
#
_entry.id   AF-A0A0A2BEV8-F1
#
_cell.length_a   1.000
_cell.length_b   1.000
_cell.length_c   1.000
_cell.angle_alpha   90.00
_cell.angle_beta   90.00
_cell.angle_gamma   90.00
#
_symmetry.space_group_name_H-M   'P 1'
#
loop_
_entity.id
_entity.type
_entity.pdbx_description
1 polymer ?
#
loop_
_entity_poly.entity_id
_entity_poly.type
_entity_poly.pdbx_seq_one_letter_code
_entity_poly.pdbx_strand_id
1 'polypeptide(L)'
;MRCEIKVELREIDLKNKPKELIKYSSKGTVPVLVTSNGRVIDESIDIIKWALGISTKNTLVRMNEFHSKDEAFEIIKENDTNFKYHLDRYKYSKRYIEEDKEAHKWKALNILIDWNNRIKENSGLQSQGWLLSSSESIADWSIWPFVRQYRNISPEEFDKEKGLKELGKWLKFYLNHNSYKYLMHKYPAWKHENTRNYFPVDSSKLIL
;
A
#
# COMPACT_ATOMS: atom_id res chain seq x y z
N MET A 1 -9.87 9.07 5.42
CA MET A 1 -9.00 9.58 6.51
C MET A 1 -7.99 10.62 6.05
N ARG A 2 -7.11 10.33 5.07
CA ARG A 2 -6.14 11.33 4.59
C ARG A 2 -6.70 12.26 3.51
N CYS A 3 -7.46 11.73 2.54
CA CYS A 3 -8.12 12.55 1.51
C CYS A 3 -9.57 12.96 1.85
N GLU A 4 -10.10 12.55 3.01
CA GLU A 4 -11.48 12.84 3.46
C GLU A 4 -12.62 12.43 2.52
N ILE A 5 -12.35 11.49 1.62
CA ILE A 5 -13.36 10.93 0.72
C ILE A 5 -14.00 9.71 1.39
N LYS A 6 -15.34 9.66 1.34
CA LYS A 6 -16.14 8.50 1.71
C LYS A 6 -16.54 7.74 0.44
N VAL A 7 -16.28 6.44 0.41
CA VAL A 7 -16.64 5.55 -0.70
C VAL A 7 -17.47 4.39 -0.20
N GLU A 8 -18.38 3.87 -1.03
CA GLU A 8 -18.93 2.53 -0.82
C GLU A 8 -17.82 1.51 -1.09
N LEU A 9 -17.55 0.65 -0.12
CA LEU A 9 -16.54 -0.40 -0.24
C LEU A 9 -17.21 -1.73 -0.52
N ARG A 10 -16.75 -2.40 -1.57
CA ARG A 10 -17.14 -3.76 -1.94
C ARG A 10 -15.92 -4.67 -1.83
N GLU A 11 -15.84 -5.44 -0.75
CA GLU A 11 -14.79 -6.45 -0.59
C GLU A 11 -15.02 -7.59 -1.58
N ILE A 12 -14.02 -7.95 -2.37
CA ILE A 12 -14.18 -8.96 -3.42
C ILE A 12 -13.37 -10.21 -3.10
N ASP A 13 -14.03 -11.37 -3.07
CA ASP A 13 -13.34 -12.65 -3.11
C ASP A 13 -12.83 -12.91 -4.53
N LEU A 14 -11.52 -12.82 -4.75
CA LEU A 14 -10.91 -13.03 -6.05
C LEU A 14 -11.01 -14.48 -6.57
N LYS A 15 -11.35 -15.46 -5.72
CA LYS A 15 -11.68 -16.83 -6.16
C LYS A 15 -13.09 -16.91 -6.74
N ASN A 16 -14.01 -16.09 -6.24
CA ASN A 16 -15.43 -16.07 -6.61
C ASN A 16 -15.81 -14.67 -7.12
N LYS A 17 -15.20 -14.25 -8.24
CA LYS A 17 -15.35 -12.89 -8.76
C LYS A 17 -16.80 -12.60 -9.13
N PRO A 18 -17.44 -11.55 -8.58
CA PRO A 18 -18.78 -11.15 -8.96
C PRO A 18 -18.81 -10.55 -10.37
N LYS A 19 -19.97 -10.63 -11.03
CA LYS A 19 -20.16 -10.13 -12.41
C LYS A 19 -19.87 -8.62 -12.51
N GLU A 20 -20.12 -7.88 -11.44
CA GLU A 20 -19.86 -6.45 -11.32
C GLU A 20 -18.38 -6.13 -11.44
N LEU A 21 -17.49 -6.93 -10.84
CA LEU A 21 -16.05 -6.72 -11.00
C LEU A 21 -15.64 -6.92 -12.45
N ILE A 22 -16.14 -7.99 -13.09
CA ILE A 22 -15.83 -8.31 -14.49
C ILE A 22 -16.36 -7.22 -15.44
N LYS A 23 -17.52 -6.63 -15.13
CA LYS A 23 -18.12 -5.53 -15.89
C LYS A 23 -17.24 -4.27 -15.87
N TYR A 24 -16.59 -3.97 -14.74
CA TYR A 24 -15.79 -2.75 -14.57
C TYR A 24 -14.28 -2.98 -14.76
N SER A 25 -13.78 -4.21 -14.69
CA SER A 25 -12.37 -4.52 -14.93
C SER A 25 -12.26 -5.77 -15.78
N SER A 26 -11.80 -5.58 -17.03
CA SER A 26 -11.47 -6.68 -17.94
C SER A 26 -10.35 -7.58 -17.37
N LYS A 27 -9.46 -7.01 -16.55
CA LYS A 27 -8.39 -7.74 -15.84
C LYS A 27 -8.95 -8.59 -14.69
N GLY A 28 -10.12 -8.23 -14.17
CA GLY A 28 -10.73 -8.88 -13.02
C GLY A 28 -9.84 -8.80 -11.77
N THR A 29 -9.13 -7.69 -11.59
CA THR A 29 -8.26 -7.40 -10.45
C THR A 29 -8.80 -6.24 -9.64
N VAL A 30 -8.37 -6.13 -8.39
CA VAL A 30 -8.68 -5.00 -7.49
C VAL A 30 -7.39 -4.26 -7.15
N PRO A 31 -7.44 -2.97 -6.77
CA PRO A 31 -8.63 -2.12 -6.61
C PRO A 31 -9.26 -1.65 -7.94
N VAL A 32 -10.57 -1.39 -7.91
CA VAL A 32 -11.32 -0.71 -8.98
C VAL A 32 -12.23 0.33 -8.35
N LEU A 33 -12.22 1.55 -8.89
CA LEU A 33 -13.10 2.63 -8.48
C LEU A 33 -14.08 2.95 -9.60
N VAL A 34 -15.36 3.04 -9.24
CA VAL A 34 -16.41 3.59 -10.09
C VAL A 34 -16.89 4.89 -9.45
N THR A 35 -16.71 6.00 -10.15
CA THR A 35 -17.10 7.34 -9.67
C THR A 35 -18.60 7.58 -9.83
N SER A 36 -19.13 8.63 -9.19
CA SER A 36 -20.56 8.98 -9.28
C SER A 36 -21.03 9.33 -10.69
N ASN A 37 -20.13 9.80 -11.56
CA ASN A 37 -20.41 10.05 -12.98
C ASN A 37 -20.15 8.83 -13.89
N GLY A 38 -19.92 7.64 -13.31
CA GLY A 38 -19.77 6.38 -14.06
C GLY A 38 -18.39 6.15 -14.67
N ARG A 39 -17.39 7.01 -14.43
CA ARG A 39 -16.01 6.76 -14.83
C ARG A 39 -15.45 5.59 -14.03
N VAL A 40 -14.73 4.71 -14.73
CA VAL A 40 -14.05 3.56 -14.15
C VAL A 40 -12.55 3.82 -14.10
N ILE A 41 -11.92 3.51 -12.97
CA ILE A 41 -10.47 3.62 -12.75
C ILE A 41 -10.01 2.30 -12.12
N ASP A 42 -9.17 1.53 -12.81
CA ASP A 42 -8.77 0.17 -12.42
C ASP A 42 -7.28 0.01 -12.14
N GLU A 43 -6.57 1.12 -11.98
CA GLU A 43 -5.17 1.18 -11.55
C GLU A 43 -5.05 1.85 -10.19
N SER A 44 -4.30 1.24 -9.26
CA SER A 44 -4.09 1.75 -7.90
C SER A 44 -3.57 3.20 -7.90
N ILE A 45 -2.60 3.49 -8.78
CA ILE A 45 -2.00 4.81 -8.89
C ILE A 45 -2.97 5.87 -9.40
N ASP A 46 -3.85 5.51 -10.33
CA ASP A 46 -4.82 6.45 -10.87
C ASP A 46 -5.97 6.69 -9.88
N ILE A 47 -6.32 5.69 -9.06
CA ILE A 47 -7.23 5.87 -7.92
C ILE A 47 -6.62 6.84 -6.89
N ILE A 48 -5.32 6.72 -6.61
CA ILE A 48 -4.60 7.65 -5.73
C ILE A 48 -4.63 9.07 -6.31
N LYS A 49 -4.28 9.24 -7.60
CA LYS A 49 -4.31 10.54 -8.28
C LYS A 49 -5.72 11.15 -8.26
N TRP A 50 -6.75 10.35 -8.54
CA TRP A 50 -8.13 10.77 -8.45
C TRP A 50 -8.49 11.25 -7.04
N ALA A 51 -8.13 10.46 -6.02
CA ALA A 51 -8.43 10.79 -4.63
C ALA A 51 -7.73 12.07 -4.18
N LEU A 52 -6.50 12.31 -4.63
CA LEU A 52 -5.78 13.56 -4.36
C LEU A 52 -6.42 14.75 -5.09
N GLY A 53 -6.83 14.57 -6.34
CA GLY A 53 -7.40 15.64 -7.17
C GLY A 53 -8.74 16.18 -6.68
N ILE A 54 -9.53 15.36 -5.96
CA ILE A 54 -10.82 15.80 -5.39
C ILE A 54 -10.77 16.05 -3.88
N SER A 55 -9.60 15.86 -3.24
CA SER A 55 -9.51 16.02 -1.81
C SER A 55 -9.60 17.49 -1.42
N THR A 56 -10.45 17.78 -0.43
CA THR A 56 -10.49 19.10 0.22
C THR A 56 -9.34 19.28 1.22
N LYS A 57 -8.69 18.19 1.63
CA LYS A 57 -7.57 18.20 2.57
C LYS A 57 -6.25 18.25 1.82
N ASN A 58 -5.64 19.43 1.82
CA ASN A 58 -4.42 19.69 1.08
C ASN A 58 -3.16 19.06 1.71
N THR A 59 -3.26 18.25 2.78
CA THR A 59 -2.09 17.77 3.52
C THR A 59 -1.17 16.86 2.69
N LEU A 60 -1.72 15.88 1.98
CA LEU A 60 -0.93 15.00 1.10
C LEU A 60 -0.50 15.70 -0.19
N VAL A 61 -1.32 16.61 -0.70
CA VAL A 61 -0.99 17.42 -1.88
C VAL A 61 0.17 18.37 -1.57
N ARG A 62 0.17 19.02 -0.41
CA ARG A 62 1.31 19.82 0.09
C ARG A 62 2.56 18.95 0.29
N MET A 63 2.43 17.77 0.89
CA MET A 63 3.54 16.81 1.00
C MET A 63 4.13 16.44 -0.36
N ASN A 64 3.30 16.31 -1.41
CA ASN A 64 3.73 16.07 -2.79
C ASN A 64 4.13 17.32 -3.58
N GLU A 65 3.89 18.53 -3.07
CA GLU A 65 4.33 19.80 -3.68
C GLU A 65 5.75 20.18 -3.23
N PHE A 66 6.17 19.73 -2.05
CA PHE A 66 7.55 19.90 -1.56
C PHE A 66 8.55 18.90 -2.17
N HIS A 67 8.09 17.86 -2.87
CA HIS A 67 8.92 16.84 -3.53
C HIS A 67 8.58 16.75 -5.01
N SER A 68 9.54 16.36 -5.86
CA SER A 68 9.23 16.14 -7.26
C SER A 68 8.20 15.01 -7.34
N LYS A 69 7.00 15.30 -7.88
CA LYS A 69 5.93 14.31 -8.05
C LYS A 69 6.43 13.08 -8.81
N ASP A 70 7.42 13.27 -9.67
CA ASP A 70 8.02 12.23 -10.49
C ASP A 70 8.77 11.18 -9.66
N GLU A 71 9.62 11.59 -8.72
CA GLU A 71 10.36 10.64 -7.85
C GLU A 71 9.42 9.77 -7.00
N ALA A 72 8.33 10.35 -6.49
CA ALA A 72 7.33 9.58 -5.75
C ALA A 72 6.71 8.47 -6.59
N PHE A 73 6.37 8.79 -7.85
CA PHE A 73 5.79 7.80 -8.76
C PHE A 73 6.82 6.78 -9.26
N GLU A 74 8.09 7.14 -9.38
CA GLU A 74 9.18 6.21 -9.69
C GLU A 74 9.34 5.15 -8.61
N ILE A 75 9.36 5.56 -7.34
CA ILE A 75 9.44 4.65 -6.20
C ILE A 75 8.20 3.73 -6.14
N ILE A 76 7.00 4.27 -6.40
CA ILE A 76 5.77 3.46 -6.46
C ILE A 76 5.84 2.46 -7.63
N LYS A 77 6.36 2.88 -8.78
CA LYS A 77 6.54 2.01 -9.95
C LYS A 77 7.54 0.89 -9.67
N GLU A 78 8.65 1.18 -8.98
CA GLU A 78 9.61 0.16 -8.53
C GLU A 78 8.95 -0.86 -7.60
N ASN A 79 8.11 -0.38 -6.67
CA ASN A 79 7.32 -1.24 -5.80
C ASN A 79 6.40 -2.18 -6.60
N ASP A 80 5.59 -1.62 -7.50
CA ASP A 80 4.55 -2.37 -8.23
C ASP A 80 5.13 -3.33 -9.28
N THR A 81 6.38 -3.10 -9.71
CA THR A 81 7.11 -3.95 -10.65
C THR A 81 8.08 -4.89 -9.93
N ASN A 82 9.33 -4.47 -9.73
CA ASN A 82 10.43 -5.32 -9.29
C ASN A 82 10.20 -5.87 -7.87
N PHE A 83 9.84 -5.01 -6.92
CA PHE A 83 9.71 -5.45 -5.53
C PHE A 83 8.54 -6.42 -5.37
N LYS A 84 7.35 -6.06 -5.87
CA LYS A 84 6.15 -6.91 -5.78
C LYS A 84 6.36 -8.24 -6.52
N TYR A 85 7.00 -8.23 -7.69
CA TYR A 85 7.33 -9.44 -8.44
C TYR A 85 8.15 -10.43 -7.60
N HIS A 86 9.18 -9.94 -6.89
CA HIS A 86 10.03 -10.78 -6.03
C HIS A 86 9.34 -11.15 -4.71
N LEU A 87 8.61 -10.21 -4.10
CA LEU A 87 7.83 -10.44 -2.89
C LEU A 87 6.80 -11.56 -3.08
N ASP A 88 6.05 -11.56 -4.19
CA ASP A 88 5.03 -12.57 -4.46
C ASP A 88 5.63 -13.97 -4.61
N ARG A 89 6.81 -14.09 -5.23
CA ARG A 89 7.53 -15.36 -5.41
C ARG A 89 8.17 -15.85 -4.12
N TYR A 90 8.67 -14.94 -3.30
CA TYR A 90 9.15 -15.29 -1.98
C TYR A 90 8.00 -15.78 -1.08
N LYS A 91 6.90 -15.02 -1.02
CA LYS A 91 5.71 -15.27 -0.19
C LYS A 91 4.93 -16.51 -0.62
N TYR A 92 4.75 -16.71 -1.92
CA TYR A 92 3.96 -17.77 -2.51
C TYR A 92 4.81 -18.77 -3.31
N SER A 93 6.05 -19.03 -2.87
CA SER A 93 7.01 -19.93 -3.53
C SER A 93 6.43 -21.28 -3.97
N LYS A 94 5.52 -21.87 -3.19
CA LYS A 94 4.82 -23.13 -3.57
C LYS A 94 4.03 -23.05 -4.89
N ARG A 95 3.72 -21.86 -5.40
CA ARG A 95 3.02 -21.64 -6.68
C ARG A 95 3.98 -21.55 -7.87
N TYR A 96 5.29 -21.44 -7.63
CA TYR A 96 6.33 -21.21 -8.64
C TYR A 96 7.37 -22.33 -8.56
N ILE A 97 7.03 -23.49 -9.13
CA ILE A 97 7.76 -24.76 -8.94
C ILE A 97 9.22 -24.70 -9.45
N GLU A 98 9.51 -23.85 -10.42
CA GLU A 98 10.82 -23.74 -11.07
C GLU A 98 11.65 -22.51 -10.62
N GLU A 99 11.14 -21.72 -9.67
CA GLU A 99 11.80 -20.48 -9.25
C GLU A 99 12.50 -20.63 -7.89
N ASP A 100 13.72 -20.09 -7.78
CA ASP A 100 14.48 -20.11 -6.53
C ASP A 100 13.92 -19.08 -5.54
N LYS A 101 13.23 -19.60 -4.51
CA LYS A 101 12.68 -18.82 -3.40
C LYS A 101 13.73 -17.92 -2.75
N GLU A 102 14.94 -18.42 -2.52
CA GLU A 102 15.98 -17.68 -1.81
C GLU A 102 16.53 -16.56 -2.70
N ALA A 103 16.72 -16.80 -3.99
CA ALA A 103 17.06 -15.75 -4.94
C ALA A 103 16.03 -14.61 -4.95
N HIS A 104 14.73 -14.91 -4.90
CA HIS A 104 13.69 -13.89 -4.80
C HIS A 104 13.67 -13.14 -3.48
N LYS A 105 13.92 -13.84 -2.37
CA LYS A 105 14.11 -13.20 -1.07
C LYS A 105 15.26 -12.19 -1.12
N TRP A 106 16.43 -12.58 -1.63
CA TRP A 106 17.59 -11.68 -1.74
C TRP A 106 17.33 -10.48 -2.64
N LYS A 107 16.69 -10.67 -3.80
CA LYS A 107 16.36 -9.55 -4.71
C LYS A 107 15.37 -8.57 -4.08
N ALA A 108 14.35 -9.08 -3.38
CA ALA A 108 13.43 -8.23 -2.62
C ALA A 108 14.15 -7.51 -1.47
N LEU A 109 15.05 -8.22 -0.75
CA LEU A 109 15.82 -7.64 0.34
C LEU A 109 16.72 -6.48 -0.12
N ASN A 110 17.38 -6.61 -1.26
CA ASN A 110 18.23 -5.55 -1.80
C ASN A 110 17.44 -4.24 -2.03
N ILE A 111 16.24 -4.34 -2.60
CA ILE A 111 15.36 -3.16 -2.78
C ILE A 111 14.98 -2.55 -1.42
N LEU A 112 14.70 -3.38 -0.41
CA LEU A 112 14.40 -2.89 0.94
C LEU A 112 15.61 -2.20 1.59
N ILE A 113 16.83 -2.68 1.34
CA ILE A 113 18.07 -2.04 1.80
C ILE A 113 18.25 -0.68 1.11
N ASP A 114 17.96 -0.58 -0.18
CA ASP A 114 18.02 0.70 -0.91
C ASP A 114 17.01 1.71 -0.35
N TRP A 115 15.76 1.29 -0.10
CA TRP A 115 14.77 2.14 0.56
C TRP A 115 15.16 2.51 1.99
N ASN A 116 15.77 1.58 2.74
CA ASN A 116 16.32 1.88 4.06
C ASN A 116 17.38 2.99 4.00
N ASN A 117 18.29 2.91 3.02
CA ASN A 117 19.35 3.91 2.84
C ASN A 117 18.77 5.28 2.51
N ARG A 118 17.78 5.36 1.61
CA ARG A 118 17.03 6.59 1.33
C ARG A 118 16.42 7.19 2.61
N ILE A 119 15.71 6.38 3.39
CA ILE A 119 15.11 6.82 4.67
C ILE A 119 16.18 7.35 5.62
N LYS A 120 17.33 6.67 5.71
CA LYS A 120 18.46 7.07 6.56
C LYS A 120 19.08 8.38 6.12
N GLU A 121 19.27 8.58 4.82
CA GLU A 121 19.81 9.84 4.26
C GLU A 121 18.84 11.00 4.51
N ASN A 122 17.56 10.73 4.32
CA ASN A 122 16.48 11.71 4.46
C ASN A 122 16.13 12.05 5.91
N SER A 123 16.58 11.28 6.90
CA SER A 123 16.36 11.62 8.31
C SER A 123 17.18 12.83 8.76
N GLY A 124 18.36 13.06 8.16
CA GLY A 124 19.26 14.14 8.56
C GLY A 124 19.54 14.12 10.08
N LEU A 125 19.28 15.26 10.75
CA LEU A 125 19.37 15.40 12.22
C LEU A 125 18.08 14.99 12.97
N GLN A 126 17.03 14.60 12.26
CA GLN A 126 15.76 14.21 12.84
C GLN A 126 15.78 12.74 13.29
N SER A 127 14.87 12.37 14.18
CA SER A 127 14.72 11.00 14.65
C SER A 127 14.05 10.05 13.64
N GLN A 128 13.45 10.59 12.58
CA GLN A 128 12.73 9.85 11.54
C GLN A 128 12.97 10.46 10.16
N GLY A 129 13.27 9.63 9.17
CA GLY A 129 13.29 10.00 7.76
C GLY A 129 12.15 9.33 6.98
N TRP A 130 11.98 9.72 5.72
CA TRP A 130 10.98 9.17 4.81
C TRP A 130 11.64 8.83 3.47
N LEU A 131 10.90 8.16 2.58
CA LEU A 131 11.48 7.65 1.33
C LEU A 131 12.04 8.74 0.42
N LEU A 132 11.46 9.95 0.44
CA LEU A 132 11.86 11.05 -0.45
C LEU A 132 12.51 12.22 0.29
N SER A 133 12.24 12.41 1.58
CA SER A 133 12.69 13.60 2.31
C SER A 133 12.54 13.47 3.82
N SER A 134 12.74 14.58 4.54
CA SER A 134 12.43 14.71 5.96
C SER A 134 10.92 14.77 6.27
N SER A 135 10.02 14.53 5.31
CA SER A 135 8.56 14.51 5.52
C SER A 135 7.86 13.38 4.77
N GLU A 136 6.79 12.86 5.36
CA GLU A 136 5.96 11.77 4.82
C GLU A 136 5.39 12.15 3.44
N SER A 137 5.41 11.21 2.50
CA SER A 137 4.91 11.41 1.13
C SER A 137 3.90 10.34 0.71
N ILE A 138 3.35 10.45 -0.51
CA ILE A 138 2.49 9.42 -1.08
C ILE A 138 3.23 8.10 -1.34
N ALA A 139 4.54 8.15 -1.58
CA ALA A 139 5.36 6.95 -1.76
C ALA A 139 5.33 6.12 -0.48
N ASP A 140 5.47 6.77 0.68
CA ASP A 140 5.48 6.07 1.96
C ASP A 140 4.13 5.38 2.24
N TRP A 141 3.02 6.09 1.99
CA TRP A 141 1.66 5.55 2.10
C TRP A 141 1.39 4.36 1.17
N SER A 142 2.05 4.34 0.01
CA SER A 142 1.87 3.30 -1.01
C SER A 142 2.72 2.05 -0.72
N ILE A 143 3.89 2.23 -0.09
CA ILE A 143 4.88 1.15 0.09
C ILE A 143 4.73 0.38 1.40
N TRP A 144 4.36 1.05 2.50
CA TRP A 144 4.37 0.40 3.82
C TRP A 144 3.54 -0.91 3.88
N PRO A 145 2.42 -1.08 3.15
CA PRO A 145 1.70 -2.36 3.15
C PRO A 145 2.53 -3.51 2.57
N PHE A 146 3.41 -3.25 1.60
CA PHE A 146 4.26 -4.25 0.96
C PHE A 146 5.47 -4.60 1.83
N VAL A 147 6.08 -3.61 2.48
CA VAL A 147 7.14 -3.85 3.47
C VAL A 147 6.60 -4.67 4.65
N ARG A 148 5.39 -4.36 5.12
CA ARG A 148 4.67 -5.18 6.11
C ARG A 148 4.48 -6.62 5.63
N GLN A 149 4.11 -6.81 4.36
CA GLN A 149 3.93 -8.15 3.80
C GLN A 149 5.24 -8.94 3.77
N TYR A 150 6.34 -8.32 3.38
CA TYR A 150 7.67 -8.95 3.41
C TYR A 150 8.05 -9.37 4.83
N ARG A 151 7.95 -8.43 5.80
CA ARG A 151 8.22 -8.71 7.21
C ARG A 151 7.37 -9.87 7.75
N ASN A 152 6.10 -9.95 7.37
CA ASN A 152 5.21 -11.01 7.85
C ASN A 152 5.57 -12.42 7.37
N ILE A 153 6.46 -12.58 6.37
CA ILE A 153 6.94 -13.90 5.93
C ILE A 153 7.93 -14.47 6.94
N SER A 154 8.87 -13.65 7.43
CA SER A 154 9.82 -14.00 8.49
C SER A 154 10.13 -12.76 9.35
N PRO A 155 9.32 -12.48 10.40
CA PRO A 155 9.48 -11.28 11.21
C PRO A 155 10.84 -11.19 11.91
N GLU A 156 11.33 -12.33 12.42
CA GLU A 156 12.61 -12.36 13.14
C GLU A 156 13.80 -12.06 12.24
N GLU A 157 13.83 -12.58 11.01
CA GLU A 157 14.89 -12.30 10.04
C GLU A 157 14.88 -10.81 9.66
N PHE A 158 13.70 -10.26 9.38
CA PHE A 158 13.55 -8.83 9.07
C PHE A 158 14.03 -7.94 10.23
N ASP A 159 13.62 -8.25 11.46
CA ASP A 159 13.94 -7.42 12.64
C ASP A 159 15.43 -7.55 13.05
N LYS A 160 16.11 -8.65 12.69
CA LYS A 160 17.55 -8.87 12.94
C LYS A 160 18.44 -8.30 11.83
N GLU A 161 17.91 -8.03 10.64
CA GLU A 161 18.69 -7.52 9.51
C GLU A 161 19.14 -6.07 9.76
N LYS A 162 20.46 -5.88 9.92
CA LYS A 162 21.06 -4.59 10.23
C LYS A 162 20.82 -3.57 9.10
N GLY A 163 20.78 -4.05 7.86
CA GLY A 163 20.49 -3.23 6.67
C GLY A 163 19.08 -2.66 6.61
N LEU A 164 18.16 -3.08 7.50
CA LEU A 164 16.76 -2.64 7.52
C LEU A 164 16.38 -1.83 8.76
N LYS A 165 17.36 -1.37 9.55
CA LYS A 165 17.11 -0.71 10.84
C LYS A 165 16.18 0.51 10.73
N GLU A 166 16.43 1.41 9.78
CA GLU A 166 15.64 2.65 9.64
C GLU A 166 14.29 2.37 8.97
N LEU A 167 14.26 1.45 8.00
CA LEU A 167 13.02 0.95 7.42
C LEU A 167 12.13 0.26 8.46
N GLY A 168 12.71 -0.44 9.43
CA GLY A 168 11.98 -1.06 10.54
C GLY A 168 11.32 -0.03 11.46
N LYS A 169 12.01 1.08 11.78
CA LYS A 169 11.43 2.20 12.54
C LYS A 169 10.31 2.88 11.75
N TRP A 170 10.57 3.14 10.47
CA TRP A 170 9.59 3.68 9.53
C TRP A 170 8.34 2.80 9.42
N LEU A 171 8.49 1.48 9.34
CA LEU A 171 7.35 0.57 9.32
C LEU A 171 6.58 0.62 10.65
N LYS A 172 7.30 0.66 11.78
CA LYS A 172 6.69 0.74 13.12
C LYS A 172 5.83 1.99 13.29
N PHE A 173 6.21 3.12 12.66
CA PHE A 173 5.36 4.31 12.62
C PHE A 173 3.97 3.99 12.05
N TYR A 174 3.91 3.32 10.88
CA TYR A 174 2.63 2.96 10.25
C TYR A 174 1.82 1.96 11.03
N LEU A 175 2.47 0.95 11.61
CA LEU A 175 1.79 -0.08 12.42
C LEU A 175 1.16 0.51 13.69
N ASN A 176 1.75 1.57 14.24
CA ASN A 176 1.24 2.26 15.43
C ASN A 176 0.38 3.49 15.11
N HIS A 177 0.21 3.84 13.83
CA HIS A 177 -0.57 5.00 13.43
C HIS A 177 -2.06 4.76 13.74
N ASN A 178 -2.77 5.76 14.29
CA ASN A 178 -4.19 5.66 14.67
C ASN A 178 -5.11 5.22 13.52
N SER A 179 -4.70 5.47 12.28
CA SER A 179 -5.39 5.04 11.07
C SER A 179 -5.34 3.54 10.80
N TYR A 180 -4.36 2.82 11.36
CA TYR A 180 -4.09 1.42 11.06
C TYR A 180 -5.32 0.54 11.28
N LYS A 181 -6.06 0.75 12.39
CA LYS A 181 -7.29 -0.01 12.69
C LYS A 181 -8.39 0.14 11.65
N TYR A 182 -8.52 1.31 11.04
CA TYR A 182 -9.52 1.54 9.98
C TYR A 182 -9.06 0.92 8.66
N LEU A 183 -7.75 0.96 8.38
CA LEU A 183 -7.17 0.38 7.16
C LEU A 183 -7.17 -1.15 7.18
N MET A 184 -7.09 -1.75 8.37
CA MET A 184 -7.09 -3.20 8.58
C MET A 184 -8.46 -3.78 8.95
N HIS A 185 -9.52 -2.96 8.95
CA HIS A 185 -10.87 -3.44 9.19
C HIS A 185 -11.26 -4.44 8.10
N LYS A 186 -11.66 -5.65 8.52
CA LYS A 186 -12.08 -6.71 7.60
C LYS A 186 -13.56 -6.53 7.28
N TYR A 187 -13.86 -6.40 6.00
CA TYR A 187 -15.22 -6.36 5.51
C TYR A 187 -15.65 -7.74 5.03
N PRO A 188 -16.94 -8.12 5.18
CA PRO A 188 -17.44 -9.34 4.58
C PRO A 188 -17.38 -9.23 3.06
N ALA A 189 -17.09 -10.35 2.38
CA ALA A 189 -17.15 -10.43 0.93
C ALA A 189 -18.51 -9.92 0.43
N TRP A 190 -18.47 -9.02 -0.55
CA TRP A 190 -19.63 -8.35 -1.08
C TRP A 190 -20.55 -9.34 -1.79
N LYS A 191 -21.85 -9.20 -1.51
CA LYS A 191 -22.95 -9.86 -2.19
C LYS A 191 -24.03 -8.81 -2.44
N HIS A 192 -24.86 -9.03 -3.46
CA HIS A 192 -25.91 -8.08 -3.81
C HIS A 192 -26.91 -7.86 -2.65
N GLU A 193 -27.17 -8.90 -1.84
CA GLU A 193 -28.04 -8.78 -0.65
C GLU A 193 -27.39 -8.11 0.57
N ASN A 194 -26.07 -7.85 0.56
CA ASN A 194 -25.40 -7.31 1.73
C ASN A 194 -25.73 -5.82 1.95
N THR A 195 -25.73 -5.41 3.23
CA THR A 195 -25.76 -4.00 3.59
C THR A 195 -24.53 -3.28 3.03
N ARG A 196 -24.73 -2.03 2.58
CA ARG A 196 -23.64 -1.22 2.02
C ARG A 196 -22.60 -0.94 3.10
N ASN A 197 -21.36 -1.30 2.78
CA ASN A 197 -20.20 -0.95 3.58
C ASN A 197 -19.58 0.34 3.05
N TYR A 198 -19.01 1.14 3.94
CA TYR A 198 -18.34 2.39 3.57
C TYR A 198 -16.92 2.41 4.12
N PHE A 199 -16.03 3.05 3.37
CA PHE A 199 -14.68 3.39 3.79
C PHE A 199 -14.50 4.91 3.78
N PRO A 200 -13.88 5.51 4.81
CA PRO A 200 -13.47 4.87 6.07
C PRO A 200 -14.69 4.35 6.84
N VAL A 201 -14.49 3.23 7.56
CA VAL A 201 -15.53 2.66 8.43
C VAL A 201 -15.89 3.65 9.54
N ASP A 202 -17.16 3.65 9.94
CA ASP A 202 -17.62 4.38 11.11
C ASP A 202 -16.88 3.91 12.37
N SER A 203 -16.40 4.85 13.20
CA SER A 203 -15.68 4.51 14.43
C SER A 203 -16.49 3.65 15.38
N SER A 204 -17.82 3.73 15.37
CA SER A 204 -18.71 2.89 16.18
C SER A 204 -18.70 1.41 15.78
N LYS A 205 -18.27 1.10 14.55
CA LYS A 205 -18.17 -0.27 14.02
C LYS A 205 -16.79 -0.90 14.24
N LEU A 206 -15.84 -0.17 14.79
CA LEU A 206 -14.53 -0.69 15.19
C LEU A 206 -14.60 -1.21 16.63
N ILE A 207 -14.97 -2.48 16.78
CA ILE A 207 -14.81 -3.19 18.06
C ILE A 207 -13.34 -3.62 18.16
N LEU A 208 -12.66 -3.22 19.24
CA LEU A 208 -11.25 -3.54 19.52
C LEU A 208 -11.06 -5.04 19.82
#